data_AF-A0A7R9ZCD3-F1
#
_entry.id   AF-A0A7R9ZCD3-F1
#
_cell.length_a   1.000
_cell.length_b   1.000
_cell.length_c   1.000
_cell.angle_alpha   90.00
_cell.angle_beta   90.00
_cell.angle_gamma   90.00
#
_symmetry.space_group_name_H-M   'P 1'
#
loop_
_entity.id
_entity.type
_entity.pdbx_description
1 polymer ?
#
loop_
_entity_poly.entity_id
_entity_poly.type
_entity_poly.pdbx_seq_one_letter_code
_entity_poly.pdbx_strand_id
1 'polypeptide(L)'
;DEFMSRIFEELDYRNEASNAAKFGELYSDRGGTAVATLPGGRGVRVPEILDGLCTENVLVMEWIEGTKLTDVGAAAAGEEKKFTAAEREENLALLELAIQCTLSQLLETGVMHADPHGGNLLKVPNDDDDDGKGSDGKSRLAYLDFGLLSTVPAQVRDGLVCAVAVLIFARDVDAVAGL
;
A
#
# COMPACT_ATOMS: atom_id res chain seq x y z
N ASP A 1 -4.46 -24.71 -12.09
CA ASP A 1 -4.51 -24.87 -10.62
C ASP A 1 -4.34 -23.57 -9.86
N GLU A 2 -3.35 -22.71 -10.17
CA GLU A 2 -3.12 -21.45 -9.43
C GLU A 2 -4.27 -20.43 -9.52
N PHE A 3 -4.97 -20.34 -10.65
CA PHE A 3 -6.13 -19.44 -10.80
C PHE A 3 -7.31 -19.84 -9.91
N MET A 4 -7.56 -21.16 -9.77
CA MET A 4 -8.67 -21.64 -8.95
C MET A 4 -8.36 -21.51 -7.46
N SER A 5 -7.11 -21.75 -7.03
CA SER A 5 -6.72 -21.56 -5.64
C SER A 5 -6.84 -20.10 -5.21
N ARG A 6 -6.49 -19.14 -6.08
CA ARG A 6 -6.65 -17.71 -5.77
C ARG A 6 -8.10 -17.28 -5.63
N ILE A 7 -9.01 -17.78 -6.48
CA ILE A 7 -10.45 -17.52 -6.33
C ILE A 7 -10.97 -18.04 -4.97
N PHE A 8 -10.53 -19.22 -4.52
CA PHE A 8 -10.94 -19.73 -3.21
C PHE A 8 -10.33 -18.95 -2.05
N GLU A 9 -9.09 -18.44 -2.20
CA GLU A 9 -8.47 -17.55 -1.21
C GLU A 9 -9.21 -16.21 -1.11
N GLU A 10 -9.68 -15.67 -2.24
CA GLU A 10 -10.50 -14.44 -2.30
C GLU A 10 -11.92 -14.60 -1.72
N LEU A 11 -12.44 -15.84 -1.64
CA LEU A 11 -13.80 -16.10 -1.14
C LEU A 11 -13.91 -16.22 0.39
N ASP A 12 -12.79 -16.31 1.11
CA ASP A 12 -12.78 -16.35 2.58
C ASP A 12 -12.26 -15.02 3.13
N TYR A 13 -13.18 -14.15 3.54
CA TYR A 13 -12.85 -12.85 4.10
C TYR A 13 -12.11 -12.91 5.45
N ARG A 14 -12.00 -14.08 6.10
CA ARG A 14 -11.07 -14.22 7.24
C ARG A 14 -9.61 -14.15 6.80
N ASN A 15 -9.30 -14.59 5.59
CA ASN A 15 -7.96 -14.44 5.03
C ASN A 15 -7.66 -12.97 4.76
N GLU A 16 -8.61 -12.24 4.17
CA GLU A 16 -8.47 -10.80 3.95
C GLU A 16 -8.29 -10.03 5.26
N ALA A 17 -9.08 -10.34 6.29
CA ALA A 17 -8.90 -9.79 7.65
C ALA A 17 -7.47 -10.02 8.19
N SER A 18 -6.98 -11.27 8.10
CA SER A 18 -5.62 -11.61 8.53
C SER A 18 -4.55 -10.90 7.70
N ASN A 19 -4.79 -10.71 6.40
CA ASN A 19 -3.88 -10.01 5.50
C ASN A 19 -3.81 -8.52 5.85
N ALA A 20 -4.95 -7.88 6.13
CA ALA A 20 -5.01 -6.50 6.58
C ALA A 20 -4.22 -6.31 7.88
N ALA A 21 -4.40 -7.19 8.86
CA ALA A 21 -3.64 -7.15 10.12
C ALA A 21 -2.13 -7.27 9.88
N LYS A 22 -1.71 -8.27 9.09
CA LYS A 22 -0.29 -8.49 8.74
C LYS A 22 0.32 -7.29 8.00
N PHE A 23 -0.42 -6.69 7.08
CA PHE A 23 0.02 -5.50 6.36
C PHE A 23 0.12 -4.30 7.31
N GLY A 24 -0.83 -4.16 8.23
CA GLY A 24 -0.84 -3.14 9.28
C GLY A 24 0.37 -3.23 10.21
N GLU A 25 0.74 -4.42 10.68
CA GLU A 25 1.93 -4.64 11.53
C GLU A 25 3.24 -4.19 10.88
N LEU A 26 3.30 -4.16 9.55
CA LEU A 26 4.47 -3.72 8.80
C LEU A 26 4.40 -2.22 8.49
N TYR A 27 3.29 -1.74 7.94
CA TYR A 27 3.27 -0.45 7.28
C TYR A 27 2.40 0.61 7.98
N SER A 28 1.55 0.20 8.92
CA SER A 28 0.58 1.12 9.52
C SER A 28 1.24 2.28 10.25
N ASP A 29 0.70 3.48 10.07
CA ASP A 29 1.00 4.66 10.88
C ASP A 29 0.75 4.48 12.38
N ARG A 30 -0.03 3.46 12.78
CA ARG A 30 -0.34 3.12 14.18
C ARG A 30 0.69 2.19 14.86
N GLY A 31 1.83 1.89 14.23
CA GLY A 31 2.89 1.11 14.88
C GLY A 31 3.61 0.10 13.99
N GLY A 32 3.51 0.27 12.67
CA GLY A 32 4.14 -0.61 11.69
C GLY A 32 5.68 -0.60 11.79
N THR A 33 6.30 -1.77 11.71
CA THR A 33 7.76 -1.91 11.87
C THR A 33 8.57 -1.31 10.71
N ALA A 34 8.00 -1.22 9.51
CA ALA A 34 8.61 -0.68 8.30
C ALA A 34 8.35 0.82 8.11
N VAL A 35 7.61 1.49 9.01
CA VAL A 35 7.30 2.92 8.89
C VAL A 35 8.56 3.79 8.81
N ALA A 36 9.63 3.40 9.51
CA ALA A 36 10.89 4.12 9.51
C ALA A 36 11.62 4.10 8.14
N THR A 37 11.27 3.17 7.24
CA THR A 37 11.86 3.08 5.90
C THR A 37 11.07 3.83 4.84
N LEU A 38 9.89 4.34 5.19
CA LEU A 38 9.02 5.12 4.31
C LEU A 38 9.33 6.63 4.37
N PRO A 39 8.98 7.41 3.31
CA PRO A 39 9.26 8.84 3.22
C PRO A 39 8.79 9.63 4.44
N GLY A 40 9.73 10.34 5.08
CA GLY A 40 9.43 11.19 6.22
C GLY A 40 8.88 10.44 7.44
N GLY A 41 9.14 9.13 7.55
CA GLY A 41 8.59 8.29 8.62
C GLY A 41 7.07 8.19 8.58
N ARG A 42 6.45 8.48 7.43
CA ARG A 42 5.00 8.43 7.27
C ARG A 42 4.59 6.98 7.02
N GLY A 43 3.79 6.42 7.91
CA GLY A 43 3.12 5.13 7.68
C GLY A 43 1.95 5.26 6.71
N VAL A 44 1.38 4.13 6.32
CA VAL A 44 0.11 4.09 5.59
C VAL A 44 -1.04 3.85 6.56
N ARG A 45 -2.24 4.26 6.20
CA ARG A 45 -3.43 3.95 6.97
C ARG A 45 -3.96 2.58 6.55
N VAL A 46 -4.21 1.72 7.54
CA VAL A 46 -4.86 0.43 7.35
C VAL A 46 -6.09 0.42 8.26
N PRO A 47 -7.29 0.09 7.75
CA PRO A 47 -8.48 -0.05 8.57
C PRO A 47 -8.26 -1.04 9.71
N GLU A 48 -8.72 -0.70 10.92
CA GLU A 48 -8.83 -1.70 11.98
C GLU A 48 -9.90 -2.73 11.60
N ILE A 49 -9.59 -4.02 11.69
CA ILE A 49 -10.56 -5.09 11.45
C ILE A 49 -11.35 -5.36 12.73
N LEU A 50 -12.68 -5.39 12.61
CA LEU A 50 -13.57 -5.73 13.71
C LEU A 50 -13.78 -7.25 13.72
N ASP A 51 -12.76 -8.00 14.12
CA ASP A 51 -12.70 -9.47 14.02
C ASP A 51 -13.96 -10.19 14.56
N GLY A 52 -14.51 -9.72 15.68
CA GLY A 52 -15.70 -10.29 16.31
C GLY A 52 -16.98 -10.19 15.47
N LEU A 53 -16.97 -9.39 14.40
CA LEU A 53 -18.08 -9.20 13.46
C LEU A 53 -17.78 -9.82 12.08
N CYS A 54 -16.57 -10.35 11.87
CA CYS A 54 -16.16 -10.95 10.60
C CYS A 54 -16.57 -12.43 10.51
N THR A 55 -16.90 -12.86 9.28
CA THR A 55 -17.19 -14.25 8.92
C THR A 55 -16.53 -14.55 7.57
N GLU A 56 -16.62 -15.79 7.08
CA GLU A 56 -16.11 -16.16 5.74
C GLU A 56 -16.68 -15.29 4.62
N ASN A 57 -17.92 -14.80 4.80
CA ASN A 57 -18.66 -14.08 3.77
C ASN A 57 -18.94 -12.62 4.14
N VAL A 58 -18.47 -12.14 5.30
CA VAL A 58 -18.63 -10.75 5.74
C VAL A 58 -17.34 -10.24 6.37
N LEU A 59 -16.74 -9.21 5.77
CA LEU A 59 -15.65 -8.43 6.36
C LEU A 59 -16.21 -7.16 6.99
N VAL A 60 -15.82 -6.85 8.22
CA VAL A 60 -16.19 -5.61 8.92
C VAL A 60 -14.92 -4.92 9.38
N MET A 61 -14.75 -3.67 8.96
CA MET A 61 -13.56 -2.88 9.25
C MET A 61 -13.91 -1.42 9.52
N GLU A 62 -12.95 -0.68 10.06
CA GLU A 62 -13.02 0.75 10.29
C GLU A 62 -13.43 1.50 9.01
N TRP A 63 -14.38 2.42 9.14
CA TRP A 63 -14.71 3.34 8.05
C TRP A 63 -13.63 4.40 7.91
N ILE A 64 -13.02 4.49 6.73
CA ILE A 64 -12.03 5.52 6.41
C ILE A 64 -12.64 6.49 5.40
N GLU A 65 -12.79 7.74 5.81
CA GLU A 65 -13.20 8.83 4.92
C GLU A 65 -11.99 9.32 4.12
N GLY A 66 -12.13 9.44 2.79
CA GLY A 66 -11.05 9.90 1.94
C GLY A 66 -11.43 10.05 0.47
N THR A 67 -10.50 10.61 -0.31
CA THR A 67 -10.65 10.76 -1.76
C THR A 67 -9.86 9.68 -2.49
N LYS A 68 -10.44 9.00 -3.48
CA LYS A 68 -9.72 7.99 -4.27
C LYS A 68 -8.48 8.57 -4.92
N LEU A 69 -7.36 7.85 -4.84
CA LEU A 69 -6.09 8.32 -5.41
C LEU A 69 -6.15 8.47 -6.93
N THR A 70 -7.02 7.71 -7.63
CA THR A 70 -7.28 7.90 -9.08
C THR A 70 -7.88 9.25 -9.40
N ASP A 71 -8.72 9.79 -8.52
CA ASP A 71 -9.44 11.05 -8.72
C ASP A 71 -8.56 12.27 -8.37
N VAL A 72 -7.42 11.99 -7.75
CA VAL A 72 -6.37 12.94 -7.39
C VAL A 72 -5.44 13.23 -8.58
N GLY A 73 -5.37 12.32 -9.57
CA GLY A 73 -4.62 12.50 -10.82
C GLY A 73 -5.50 12.79 -12.04
N ALA A 74 -6.75 12.34 -12.05
CA ALA A 74 -7.66 12.55 -13.16
C ALA A 74 -8.28 13.95 -13.12
N ALA A 75 -8.02 14.75 -14.15
CA ALA A 75 -9.01 15.72 -14.60
C ALA A 75 -10.27 14.90 -14.94
N ALA A 76 -11.29 14.97 -14.09
CA ALA A 76 -12.55 14.28 -14.33
C ALA A 76 -12.97 14.56 -15.78
N ALA A 77 -13.26 13.51 -16.54
CA ALA A 77 -13.41 13.50 -18.00
C ALA A 77 -14.36 14.59 -18.53
N GLY A 78 -13.84 15.82 -18.71
CA GLY A 78 -14.58 16.98 -19.22
C GLY A 78 -14.32 18.30 -18.49
N GLU A 79 -13.80 18.29 -17.26
CA GLU A 79 -13.46 19.51 -16.51
C GLU A 79 -12.01 19.45 -16.04
N GLU A 80 -11.19 20.42 -16.45
CA GLU A 80 -9.86 20.61 -15.88
C GLU A 80 -10.02 20.93 -14.38
N LYS A 81 -9.97 19.90 -13.54
CA LYS A 81 -9.85 20.08 -12.10
C LYS A 81 -8.49 20.73 -11.84
N LYS A 82 -8.49 22.06 -11.70
CA LYS A 82 -7.26 22.83 -11.46
C LYS A 82 -6.84 22.65 -10.01
N PHE A 83 -6.04 21.62 -9.74
CA PHE A 83 -5.34 21.50 -8.47
C PHE A 83 -4.45 22.72 -8.25
N THR A 84 -4.53 23.30 -7.05
CA THR A 84 -3.60 24.29 -6.54
C THR A 84 -2.19 23.70 -6.47
N ALA A 85 -1.17 24.56 -6.37
CA ALA A 85 0.22 24.11 -6.21
C ALA A 85 0.40 23.22 -4.96
N ALA A 86 -0.25 23.58 -3.86
CA ALA A 86 -0.20 22.83 -2.60
C ALA A 86 -0.84 21.44 -2.73
N GLU A 87 -2.01 21.33 -3.38
CA GLU A 87 -2.64 20.03 -3.61
C GLU A 87 -1.75 19.13 -4.49
N ARG A 88 -1.11 19.68 -5.52
CA ARG A 88 -0.20 18.91 -6.38
C ARG A 88 1.00 18.37 -5.61
N GLU A 89 1.62 19.22 -4.79
CA GLU A 89 2.75 18.81 -3.95
C GLU A 89 2.35 17.68 -2.99
N GLU A 90 1.20 17.80 -2.35
CA GLU A 90 0.69 16.78 -1.45
C GLU A 90 0.36 15.46 -2.18
N ASN A 91 -0.25 15.55 -3.35
CA ASN A 91 -0.58 14.38 -4.16
C ASN A 91 0.68 13.65 -4.65
N LEU A 92 1.73 14.39 -5.01
CA LEU A 92 3.04 13.83 -5.35
C LEU A 92 3.67 13.13 -4.15
N ALA A 93 3.61 13.72 -2.95
CA ALA A 93 4.12 13.09 -1.74
C ALA A 93 3.40 11.76 -1.41
N LEU A 94 2.09 11.68 -1.66
CA LEU A 94 1.33 10.42 -1.49
C LEU A 94 1.70 9.38 -2.54
N LEU A 95 1.95 9.79 -3.78
CA LEU A 95 2.42 8.89 -4.84
C LEU A 95 3.83 8.36 -4.53
N GLU A 96 4.73 9.21 -4.05
CA GLU A 96 6.06 8.80 -3.58
C GLU A 96 5.96 7.78 -2.44
N LEU A 97 5.06 8.02 -1.48
CA LEU A 97 4.78 7.05 -0.41
C LEU A 97 4.27 5.72 -0.96
N ALA A 98 3.34 5.72 -1.91
CA ALA A 98 2.82 4.50 -2.54
C ALA A 98 3.93 3.70 -3.26
N ILE A 99 4.79 4.40 -4.01
CA ILE A 99 5.91 3.79 -4.72
C ILE A 99 6.91 3.19 -3.73
N GLN A 100 7.31 3.93 -2.70
CA GLN A 100 8.27 3.42 -1.71
C GLN A 100 7.70 2.29 -0.87
N CYS A 101 6.41 2.34 -0.50
CA CYS A 101 5.72 1.23 0.13
C CYS A 101 5.80 -0.03 -0.75
N THR A 102 5.48 0.10 -2.04
CA THR A 102 5.56 -1.02 -3.00
C THR A 102 6.98 -1.57 -3.14
N LEU A 103 8.00 -0.70 -3.17
CA LEU A 103 9.40 -1.13 -3.23
C LEU A 103 9.84 -1.83 -1.94
N SER A 104 9.42 -1.34 -0.76
CA SER A 104 9.68 -1.99 0.52
C SER A 104 9.04 -3.38 0.58
N GLN A 105 7.83 -3.55 0.05
CA GLN A 105 7.19 -4.86 -0.05
C GLN A 105 8.00 -5.85 -0.88
N LEU A 106 8.56 -5.40 -2.01
CA LEU A 106 9.33 -6.23 -2.93
C LEU A 106 10.74 -6.55 -2.43
N LEU A 107 11.42 -5.58 -1.83
CA LEU A 107 12.86 -5.65 -1.56
C LEU A 107 13.18 -5.88 -0.08
N GLU A 108 12.31 -5.46 0.83
CA GLU A 108 12.58 -5.45 2.27
C GLU A 108 11.72 -6.47 3.03
N THR A 109 10.42 -6.22 3.15
CA THR A 109 9.54 -7.04 4.00
C THR A 109 9.17 -8.36 3.35
N GLY A 110 9.07 -8.39 2.02
CA GLY A 110 8.59 -9.54 1.25
C GLY A 110 7.10 -9.80 1.41
N VAL A 111 6.32 -8.88 1.95
CA VAL A 111 4.86 -9.00 2.07
C VAL A 111 4.24 -8.08 1.04
N MET A 112 3.87 -8.65 -0.10
CA MET A 112 3.45 -7.91 -1.28
C MET A 112 1.93 -7.90 -1.42
N HIS A 113 1.37 -6.70 -1.49
CA HIS A 113 0.03 -6.47 -1.97
C HIS A 113 0.01 -6.72 -3.48
N ALA A 114 -0.62 -7.82 -3.92
CA ALA A 114 -0.50 -8.29 -5.30
C ALA A 114 -1.45 -7.55 -6.27
N ASP A 115 -2.45 -6.83 -5.77
CA ASP A 115 -3.35 -6.02 -6.60
C ASP A 115 -3.60 -4.60 -6.03
N PRO A 116 -2.58 -3.72 -5.93
CA PRO A 116 -2.75 -2.36 -5.42
C PRO A 116 -3.42 -1.49 -6.49
N HIS A 117 -4.66 -1.81 -6.83
CA HIS A 117 -5.46 -1.04 -7.77
C HIS A 117 -5.76 0.34 -7.19
N GLY A 118 -5.64 1.40 -7.99
CA GLY A 118 -5.85 2.78 -7.52
C GLY A 118 -7.23 3.06 -6.92
N GLY A 119 -8.20 2.18 -7.18
CA GLY A 119 -9.54 2.22 -6.57
C GLY A 119 -9.58 1.85 -5.09
N ASN A 120 -8.57 1.12 -4.59
CA ASN A 120 -8.45 0.67 -3.20
C ASN A 120 -7.50 1.56 -2.38
N LEU A 121 -7.03 2.66 -2.98
CA LEU A 121 -6.16 3.65 -2.35
C LEU A 121 -6.90 4.95 -2.12
N LEU A 122 -6.92 5.42 -0.88
CA LEU A 122 -7.50 6.72 -0.52
C LEU A 122 -6.42 7.71 -0.05
N LYS A 123 -6.55 8.96 -0.49
CA LYS A 123 -6.02 10.12 0.19
C LYS A 123 -6.95 10.46 1.36
N VAL A 124 -6.46 10.26 2.57
CA VAL A 124 -7.16 10.59 3.80
C VAL A 124 -6.70 11.96 4.28
N PRO A 125 -7.57 12.99 4.30
CA PRO A 125 -7.20 14.30 4.82
C PRO A 125 -6.87 14.21 6.30
N ASN A 126 -6.06 15.12 6.79
CA ASN A 126 -5.57 15.08 8.17
C ASN A 126 -6.52 15.77 9.17
N ASP A 127 -7.80 15.91 8.81
CA ASP A 127 -8.68 16.93 9.41
C ASP A 127 -9.39 16.48 10.69
N ASP A 128 -9.45 15.19 11.03
CA ASP A 128 -10.08 14.73 12.28
C ASP A 128 -9.44 13.42 12.76
N ASP A 129 -8.32 13.50 13.50
CA ASP A 129 -7.91 12.40 14.36
C ASP A 129 -8.81 12.40 15.63
N ASP A 130 -9.73 11.45 15.73
CA ASP A 130 -10.30 11.00 17.01
C ASP A 130 -9.20 10.40 17.94
N ASP A 131 -8.00 10.14 17.39
CA ASP A 131 -6.85 9.55 18.08
C ASP A 131 -5.75 10.56 18.50
N GLY A 132 -5.88 11.86 18.20
CA GLY A 132 -4.95 12.93 18.61
C GLY A 132 -3.47 12.75 18.18
N LYS A 133 -3.17 11.84 17.25
CA LYS A 133 -1.80 11.52 16.79
C LYS A 133 -1.51 12.10 15.40
N GLY A 134 -1.86 13.36 15.21
CA GLY A 134 -1.69 14.09 13.96
C GLY A 134 -0.24 14.12 13.50
N SER A 135 0.04 13.41 12.40
CA SER A 135 1.28 13.54 11.64
C SER A 135 1.35 14.92 10.99
N ASP A 136 2.15 15.85 11.52
CA ASP A 136 2.66 17.08 10.89
C ASP A 136 1.70 17.93 9.99
N GLY A 137 0.38 17.79 10.08
CA GLY A 137 -0.58 18.43 9.18
C GLY A 137 -0.68 17.82 7.74
N LYS A 138 -0.26 16.58 7.50
CA LYS A 138 -0.17 15.99 6.14
C LYS A 138 -1.16 14.84 5.93
N SER A 139 -1.78 14.75 4.74
CA SER A 139 -2.69 13.64 4.39
C SER A 139 -2.03 12.26 4.48
N ARG A 140 -2.81 11.20 4.66
CA ARG A 140 -2.34 9.81 4.72
C ARG A 140 -2.77 9.04 3.47
N LEU A 141 -2.06 7.97 3.17
CA LEU A 141 -2.42 7.02 2.12
C LEU A 141 -3.06 5.81 2.80
N ALA A 142 -4.35 5.55 2.54
CA ALA A 142 -5.03 4.36 3.05
C ALA A 142 -5.12 3.26 2.00
N TYR A 143 -4.97 2.01 2.45
CA TYR A 143 -5.22 0.78 1.68
C TYR A 143 -6.50 0.14 2.21
N LEU A 144 -7.41 -0.28 1.33
CA LEU A 144 -8.74 -0.80 1.72
C LEU A 144 -8.99 -2.27 1.40
N ASP A 145 -8.23 -2.83 0.47
CA ASP A 145 -8.39 -4.21 0.00
C ASP A 145 -7.14 -4.97 0.42
N PHE A 146 -7.32 -6.18 0.94
CA PHE A 146 -6.20 -7.04 1.31
C PHE A 146 -6.46 -8.49 0.89
N GLY A 147 -7.37 -8.70 -0.07
CA GLY A 147 -7.74 -10.03 -0.54
C GLY A 147 -6.55 -10.80 -1.10
N LEU A 148 -5.60 -10.10 -1.73
CA LEU A 148 -4.42 -10.69 -2.35
C LEU A 148 -3.12 -10.18 -1.73
N LEU A 149 -2.69 -10.84 -0.65
CA LEU A 149 -1.37 -10.65 -0.06
C LEU A 149 -0.47 -11.85 -0.32
N SER A 150 0.64 -11.63 -1.01
CA SER A 150 1.61 -12.66 -1.37
C SER A 150 2.91 -12.49 -0.59
N THR A 151 3.62 -13.59 -0.37
CA THR A 151 4.96 -13.54 0.22
C THR A 151 6.01 -13.73 -0.86
N VAL A 152 6.93 -12.77 -0.98
CA VAL A 152 8.11 -12.85 -1.86
C VAL A 152 9.23 -13.54 -1.08
N PRO A 153 9.70 -14.73 -1.50
CA PRO A 153 10.77 -15.44 -0.80
C PRO A 153 12.05 -14.62 -0.70
N ALA A 154 12.81 -14.76 0.39
CA ALA A 154 14.03 -13.98 0.63
C ALA A 154 15.04 -14.10 -0.53
N GLN A 155 15.24 -15.30 -1.07
CA GLN A 155 16.11 -15.54 -2.22
C GLN A 155 15.72 -14.72 -3.45
N VAL A 156 14.41 -14.57 -3.70
CA VAL A 156 13.89 -13.75 -4.80
C VAL A 156 14.14 -12.27 -4.52
N ARG A 157 13.96 -11.82 -3.27
CA ARG A 157 14.26 -10.42 -2.88
C ARG A 157 15.73 -10.08 -3.03
N ASP A 158 16.63 -10.95 -2.56
CA ASP A 158 18.07 -10.78 -2.70
C ASP A 158 18.47 -10.70 -4.18
N GLY A 159 17.88 -11.56 -5.02
CA GLY A 159 18.04 -11.51 -6.47
C GLY A 159 17.56 -10.19 -7.09
N LEU A 160 16.38 -9.70 -6.69
CA LEU A 160 15.84 -8.41 -7.15
C LEU A 160 16.73 -7.23 -6.75
N VAL A 161 17.22 -7.21 -5.50
CA VAL A 161 18.16 -6.17 -5.03
C VAL A 161 19.44 -6.20 -5.87
N CYS A 162 20.00 -7.38 -6.11
CA CYS A 162 21.18 -7.56 -6.94
C CYS A 162 20.95 -7.07 -8.37
N ALA A 163 19.85 -7.50 -9.00
CA ALA A 163 19.48 -7.09 -10.36
C ALA A 163 19.34 -5.56 -10.48
N VAL A 164 18.64 -4.92 -9.54
CA VAL A 164 18.50 -3.46 -9.50
C VAL A 164 19.86 -2.77 -9.34
N ALA A 165 20.72 -3.26 -8.45
CA ALA A 165 22.05 -2.70 -8.25
C ALA A 165 22.92 -2.80 -9.52
N VAL A 166 22.93 -3.96 -10.19
CA VAL A 166 23.68 -4.17 -11.43
C VAL A 166 23.14 -3.27 -12.55
N LEU A 167 21.82 -3.18 -12.72
CA LEU A 167 21.21 -2.31 -13.73
C LEU A 167 21.52 -0.82 -13.50
N ILE A 168 21.45 -0.34 -12.26
CA ILE A 168 21.65 1.08 -11.96
C ILE A 168 23.14 1.46 -12.06
N PHE A 169 24.03 0.66 -11.45
CA PHE A 169 25.44 1.03 -11.32
C PHE A 169 26.28 0.59 -12.51
N ALA A 170 26.04 -0.61 -13.05
CA ALA A 170 26.81 -1.13 -14.18
C ALA A 170 26.12 -0.90 -15.53
N ARG A 171 24.79 -0.68 -15.54
CA ARG A 171 23.96 -0.67 -16.76
C ARG A 171 24.15 -1.92 -17.61
N ASP A 172 24.47 -3.04 -16.96
CA ASP A 172 24.77 -4.31 -17.58
C ASP A 172 23.53 -5.20 -17.58
N VAL A 173 22.84 -5.23 -18.70
CA VAL A 173 21.60 -6.00 -18.88
C VAL A 173 21.90 -7.50 -19.01
N ASP A 174 23.06 -7.87 -19.54
CA ASP A 174 23.46 -9.27 -19.74
C ASP A 174 23.80 -9.93 -18.40
N ALA A 175 24.49 -9.20 -17.51
CA ALA A 175 24.77 -9.66 -16.16
C ALA A 175 23.49 -9.92 -15.34
N VAL A 176 22.43 -9.15 -15.58
CA VAL A 176 21.13 -9.33 -14.91
C VAL A 176 20.41 -10.58 -15.43
N ALA A 177 20.53 -10.88 -16.72
CA ALA A 177 19.94 -12.08 -17.31
C ALA A 177 20.58 -13.38 -16.80
N GLY A 178 21.76 -13.30 -16.16
CA GLY A 178 22.47 -14.44 -15.58
C GLY A 178 22.25 -14.69 -14.09
N LEU A 179 21.46 -13.84 -13.41
CA LEU A 179 21.08 -13.99 -11.99
C LEU A 179 19.91 -14.98 -11.84
#